data_AF-A0A238H4A5-F1
#
_entry.id   AF-A0A238H4A5-F1
#
_cell.length_a   1.000
_cell.length_b   1.000
_cell.length_c   1.000
_cell.angle_alpha   90.00
_cell.angle_beta   90.00
_cell.angle_gamma   90.00
#
_symmetry.space_group_name_H-M   'P 1'
#
loop_
_entity.id
_entity.type
_entity.pdbx_description
1 polymer ?
#
loop_
_entity_poly.entity_id
_entity_poly.type
_entity_poly.pdbx_seq_one_letter_code
_entity_poly.pdbx_strand_id
1 'polypeptide(L)' 'MTSSTDIRVRYCEIDQQNVVFNMWYVAYLGEAWAAFLEFRGLPYRVLASTGTEV' A
#
# COMPACT_ATOMS: atom_id res chain seq x y z
N MET A 1 17.49 -2.65 -3.89
CA MET A 1 16.59 -3.31 -4.87
C MET A 1 15.22 -2.69 -4.66
N THR A 2 14.73 -1.95 -5.66
CA THR A 2 13.56 -1.07 -5.54
C THR A 2 12.41 -1.65 -6.35
N SER A 3 11.20 -1.73 -5.78
CA SER A 3 9.97 -2.05 -6.50
C SER A 3 9.14 -0.78 -6.70
N SER A 4 8.39 -0.71 -7.78
CA SER A 4 7.43 0.37 -8.03
C SER A 4 6.03 -0.22 -8.17
N THR A 5 5.04 0.44 -7.59
CA THR A 5 3.62 0.06 -7.66
C THR A 5 2.85 1.24 -8.25
N ASP A 6 2.11 1.01 -9.33
CA ASP A 6 1.29 2.05 -9.95
C ASP A 6 -0.04 2.18 -9.18
N ILE A 7 -0.35 3.39 -8.72
CA ILE A 7 -1.56 3.67 -7.95
C ILE A 7 -2.33 4.78 -8.64
N ARG A 8 -3.55 4.44 -9.07
CA ARG A 8 -4.48 5.40 -9.68
C ARG A 8 -5.35 6.05 -8.61
N VAL A 9 -5.23 7.38 -8.48
CA VAL A 9 -6.05 8.18 -7.56
C VAL A 9 -7.54 8.08 -7.92
N ARG A 10 -8.35 7.88 -6.89
CA ARG A 10 -9.81 7.76 -6.90
C ARG A 10 -10.42 9.08 -6.43
N TYR A 11 -11.59 9.43 -6.97
CA TYR A 11 -12.25 10.70 -6.68
C TYR A 11 -12.57 10.90 -5.19
N CYS A 12 -12.89 9.82 -4.46
CA CYS A 12 -13.18 9.88 -3.02
C CYS A 12 -11.97 10.20 -2.14
N GLU A 13 -10.76 10.19 -2.70
CA GLU A 13 -9.51 10.42 -1.96
C GLU A 13 -9.13 11.91 -1.91
N ILE A 14 -9.86 12.74 -2.66
CA ILE A 14 -9.63 14.17 -2.79
C ILE A 14 -10.41 14.93 -1.72
N ASP A 15 -9.76 15.86 -1.03
CA ASP A 15 -10.37 16.69 0.00
C ASP A 15 -10.83 18.09 -0.50
N GLN A 16 -11.25 18.95 0.43
CA GLN A 16 -11.70 20.32 0.13
C GLN A 16 -10.61 21.23 -0.46
N GLN A 17 -9.33 20.88 -0.31
CA GLN A 17 -8.21 21.60 -0.93
C GLN A 17 -7.96 21.12 -2.37
N ASN A 18 -8.79 20.20 -2.88
CA ASN A 18 -8.70 19.61 -4.21
C ASN A 18 -7.38 18.85 -4.46
N VAL A 19 -6.82 18.29 -3.39
CA VAL A 19 -5.64 17.41 -3.42
C VAL A 19 -5.97 16.10 -2.70
N VAL A 20 -5.12 15.09 -2.89
CA VAL A 20 -5.26 13.84 -2.15
C VAL A 20 -5.05 14.12 -0.66
N PHE A 21 -6.03 13.75 0.16
CA PHE A 21 -5.93 13.91 1.60
C PHE A 21 -4.73 13.13 2.14
N ASN A 22 -3.94 13.76 3.02
CA ASN A 22 -2.62 13.24 3.42
C ASN A 22 -2.68 11.82 4.01
N MET A 23 -3.78 11.44 4.65
CA MET A 23 -3.93 10.13 5.26
C MET A 23 -3.98 8.99 4.24
N TRP A 24 -4.42 9.24 3.00
CA TRP A 24 -4.45 8.23 1.94
C TRP A 24 -3.06 7.76 1.51
N TYR A 25 -2.03 8.58 1.70
CA TYR A 25 -0.65 8.17 1.42
C TYR A 25 -0.21 6.99 2.29
N VAL A 26 -0.74 6.85 3.52
CA VAL A 26 -0.44 5.68 4.36
C VAL A 26 -1.05 4.40 3.76
N ALA A 27 -2.26 4.49 3.21
CA ALA A 27 -2.88 3.37 2.52
C ALA A 27 -2.08 2.98 1.27
N TYR A 28 -1.64 3.95 0.47
CA TYR A 28 -0.80 3.70 -0.71
C TYR A 28 0.54 3.04 -0.36
N LEU A 29 1.17 3.46 0.73
CA LEU A 29 2.38 2.82 1.24
C LEU A 29 2.10 1.39 1.68
N GLY A 30 0.95 1.11 2.30
CA GLY A 30 0.52 -0.24 2.64
C GLY A 30 0.34 -1.14 1.40
N GLU A 31 -0.30 -0.62 0.35
CA GLU A 31 -0.45 -1.32 -0.94
C GLU A 31 0.92 -1.62 -1.58
N ALA A 32 1.81 -0.63 -1.63
CA ALA A 32 3.16 -0.80 -2.17
C ALA A 32 4.02 -1.77 -1.34
N TRP A 33 3.86 -1.76 -0.02
CA TRP A 33 4.53 -2.69 0.89
C TRP A 33 4.07 -4.13 0.67
N ALA A 34 2.75 -4.35 0.58
CA ALA A 34 2.20 -5.67 0.28
C ALA A 34 2.71 -6.17 -1.09
N ALA A 35 2.71 -5.33 -2.12
CA ALA A 35 3.24 -5.66 -3.44
C ALA A 35 4.75 -5.96 -3.42
N PHE A 36 5.53 -5.24 -2.62
CA PHE A 36 6.95 -5.52 -2.43
C PHE A 36 7.19 -6.88 -1.74
N LEU A 37 6.41 -7.19 -0.72
CA LEU A 37 6.49 -8.47 -0.02
C LEU A 37 6.09 -9.63 -0.95
N GLU A 38 5.04 -9.46 -1.75
CA GLU A 38 4.67 -10.41 -2.81
C GLU A 38 5.78 -10.61 -3.84
N PHE A 39 6.42 -9.52 -4.29
CA PHE A 39 7.58 -9.59 -5.19
C PHE A 39 8.76 -10.39 -4.58
N ARG A 40 8.89 -10.39 -3.24
CA ARG A 40 9.89 -11.19 -2.51
C ARG A 40 9.44 -12.62 -2.21
N GLY A 41 8.25 -13.03 -2.64
CA GLY A 41 7.69 -14.36 -2.40
C GLY A 41 7.10 -14.55 -1.00
N LEU A 42 6.86 -13.45 -0.28
CA LEU A 42 6.32 -13.44 1.08
C LEU A 42 4.96 -12.73 1.11
N PRO A 43 3.89 -13.33 0.55
CA PRO A 43 2.59 -12.66 0.46
C PRO A 43 2.06 -12.28 1.85
N TYR A 44 1.67 -11.01 2.01
CA TYR A 44 1.31 -10.41 3.30
C TYR A 44 0.21 -11.18 4.05
N ARG A 45 -0.80 -11.71 3.33
CA ARG A 45 -1.87 -12.53 3.93
C ARG A 45 -1.36 -13.82 4.59
N VAL A 46 -0.31 -14.41 4.02
CA VAL A 46 0.28 -15.64 4.57
C VAL A 46 1.08 -15.31 5.83
N LEU A 47 1.85 -14.22 5.84
CA LEU A 47 2.59 -13.75 7.01
C LEU A 47 1.67 -13.40 8.19
N ALA A 48 0.55 -12.73 7.89
CA ALA A 48 -0.47 -12.43 8.89
C ALA A 48 -1.08 -13.72 9.48
N SER A 49 -1.24 -14.76 8.67
CA SER A 49 -1.78 -16.05 9.13
C SER A 49 -0.80 -16.86 9.99
N THR A 50 0.50 -16.62 9.86
CA THR A 50 1.54 -17.30 10.65
C THR A 50 1.82 -16.59 11.98
N GLY A 51 1.08 -15.53 12.31
CA GLY A 51 1.32 -14.72 13.51
C GLY A 51 2.68 -13.99 13.46
N THR A 52 3.23 -13.82 12.26
CA THR A 52 4.48 -13.11 12.05
C THR A 52 4.16 -11.65 11.80
N GLU A 53 4.51 -10.80 12.76
CA GLU A 53 4.42 -9.34 12.61
C GLU A 53 5.51 -8.88 11.62
N VAL A 54 5.10 -8.11 10.59
CA VAL A 54 5.97 -7.62 9.50
C VAL A 54 5.77 -6.13 9.29
#